data_AF-A0A7Y4RA19-F1
#
_entry.id   AF-A0A7Y4RA19-F1
#
_cell.length_a   1.000
_cell.length_b   1.000
_cell.length_c   1.000
_cell.angle_alpha   90.00
_cell.angle_beta   90.00
_cell.angle_gamma   90.00
#
_symmetry.space_group_name_H-M   'P 1'
#
loop_
_entity.id
_entity.type
_entity.pdbx_description
1 polymer ?
#
loop_
_entity_poly.entity_id
_entity_poly.type
_entity_poly.pdbx_seq_one_letter_code
_entity_poly.pdbx_strand_id
1 'polypeptide(L)'
;MTETTVSSFSLAEEEISAAAMELVKLAELHSLIVEINAGRKDKNSRRIESLYQVNKILAPLWNLPISRRGALDLNKELAESIFNPNKQSEFSSLNKQIRSNLYAPFLPKPNKENTAGPNLFN
;
A
#
# COMPACT_ATOMS: atom_id res chain seq x y z
N MET A 1 -0.21 9.89 24.66
CA MET A 1 -0.72 9.21 23.45
C MET A 1 0.39 9.23 22.42
N THR A 2 0.97 8.09 22.05
CA THR A 2 1.92 8.02 20.94
C THR A 2 1.14 7.87 19.65
N GLU A 3 1.30 8.81 18.71
CA GLU A 3 0.80 8.64 17.34
C GLU A 3 1.29 7.29 16.80
N THR A 4 0.38 6.49 16.26
CA THR A 4 0.65 5.12 15.82
C THR A 4 0.45 5.07 14.31
N THR A 5 1.54 5.11 13.55
CA THR A 5 1.55 4.97 12.10
C THR A 5 2.43 3.78 11.70
N VAL A 6 2.12 3.17 10.56
CA VAL A 6 2.85 2.02 10.03
C VAL A 6 4.03 2.51 9.20
N SER A 7 5.26 2.10 9.57
CA SER A 7 6.50 2.44 8.85
C SER A 7 7.13 1.24 8.13
N SER A 8 6.44 0.10 8.12
CA SER A 8 6.89 -1.17 7.56
C SER A 8 5.85 -1.74 6.61
N PHE A 9 6.27 -2.46 5.59
CA PHE A 9 5.37 -3.08 4.62
C PHE A 9 5.87 -4.44 4.17
N SER A 10 4.95 -5.36 3.87
CA SER A 10 5.24 -6.64 3.20
C SER A 10 4.88 -6.56 1.72
N LEU A 11 5.59 -7.34 0.92
CA LEU A 11 5.42 -7.43 -0.52
C LEU A 11 5.74 -8.86 -0.97
N ALA A 12 4.86 -9.45 -1.79
CA ALA A 12 5.15 -10.68 -2.51
C ALA A 12 5.99 -10.39 -3.76
N GLU A 13 7.31 -10.59 -3.68
CA GLU A 13 8.25 -10.23 -4.76
C GLU A 13 7.94 -10.98 -6.08
N GLU A 14 7.44 -12.20 -5.99
CA GLU A 14 7.10 -13.04 -7.15
C GLU A 14 5.86 -12.56 -7.92
N GLU A 15 5.02 -11.72 -7.29
CA GLU A 15 3.77 -11.27 -7.89
C GLU A 15 3.91 -9.95 -8.67
N ILE A 16 5.00 -9.21 -8.46
CA ILE A 16 5.27 -7.92 -9.10
C ILE A 16 6.18 -8.03 -10.33
N SER A 17 6.10 -7.04 -11.21
CA SER A 17 6.89 -6.93 -12.42
C SER A 17 8.37 -6.67 -12.12
N ALA A 18 9.24 -7.07 -13.06
CA ALA A 18 10.68 -6.84 -12.95
C ALA A 18 11.03 -5.35 -12.81
N ALA A 19 10.28 -4.46 -13.48
CA ALA A 19 10.47 -3.02 -13.37
C ALA A 19 10.17 -2.49 -11.95
N ALA A 20 9.11 -2.99 -11.31
CA ALA A 20 8.81 -2.67 -9.93
C ALA A 20 9.92 -3.18 -8.99
N MET A 21 10.36 -4.43 -9.19
CA MET A 21 11.39 -5.03 -8.36
C MET A 21 12.76 -4.34 -8.50
N GLU A 22 13.09 -3.82 -9.69
CA GLU A 22 14.28 -3.01 -9.91
C GLU A 22 14.24 -1.72 -9.08
N LEU A 23 13.08 -1.05 -9.01
CA LEU A 23 12.92 0.14 -8.18
C LEU A 23 12.98 -0.18 -6.68
N VAL A 24 12.42 -1.32 -6.24
CA VAL A 24 12.53 -1.80 -4.86
C VAL A 24 14.00 -1.99 -4.48
N LYS A 25 14.78 -2.67 -5.34
CA LYS A 25 16.22 -2.86 -5.14
C LYS A 25 17.00 -1.56 -5.16
N LEU A 26 16.63 -0.62 -6.02
CA LEU A 26 17.24 0.70 -6.07
C LEU A 26 16.96 1.50 -4.79
N ALA A 27 15.73 1.43 -4.27
CA ALA A 27 15.35 2.06 -3.02
C ALA A 27 16.09 1.44 -1.82
N GLU A 28 16.30 0.12 -1.82
CA GLU A 28 17.12 -0.57 -0.83
C GLU A 28 18.59 -0.15 -0.92
N LEU A 29 19.16 -0.12 -2.13
CA LEU A 29 20.54 0.28 -2.39
C LEU A 29 20.82 1.70 -1.89
N HIS A 30 19.88 2.63 -2.08
CA HIS A 30 19.98 4.00 -1.58
C HIS A 30 19.54 4.15 -0.12
N SER A 31 19.29 3.05 0.59
CA SER A 31 18.86 3.05 1.98
C SER A 31 17.58 3.87 2.23
N LEU A 32 16.68 3.95 1.25
CA LEU A 32 15.35 4.53 1.44
C LEU A 32 14.44 3.56 2.22
N ILE A 33 14.56 2.29 1.86
CA ILE A 33 13.96 1.16 2.56
C ILE A 33 15.06 0.20 3.02
N VAL A 34 14.77 -0.56 4.06
CA VAL A 34 15.67 -1.57 4.61
C VAL A 34 14.90 -2.86 4.72
N GLU A 35 15.40 -3.93 4.11
CA GLU A 35 14.85 -5.26 4.29
C GLU A 35 15.03 -5.69 5.75
N ILE A 36 13.92 -6.12 6.34
CA ILE A 36 13.91 -6.64 7.70
C ILE A 36 13.96 -8.17 7.61
N ASN A 37 15.15 -8.71 7.82
CA ASN A 37 15.38 -10.14 7.99
C ASN A 37 14.90 -10.67 9.36
N ALA A 38 13.69 -10.33 9.78
CA ALA A 38 13.07 -10.82 11.00
C ALA A 38 12.34 -12.15 10.75
N GLY A 39 13.10 -13.20 10.44
CA GLY A 39 12.79 -14.58 10.86
C GLY A 39 11.45 -15.19 10.43
N ARG A 40 10.85 -14.81 9.30
CA ARG A 40 9.76 -15.59 8.69
C ARG A 40 10.02 -15.84 7.21
N LYS A 41 11.04 -16.65 6.94
CA LYS A 41 10.97 -17.54 5.79
C LYS A 41 9.89 -18.56 6.13
N ASP A 42 8.66 -18.31 5.68
CA ASP A 42 7.58 -19.24 5.88
C ASP A 42 7.99 -20.57 5.24
N LYS A 43 8.31 -21.57 6.06
CA LYS A 43 8.71 -22.90 5.58
C LYS A 43 7.55 -23.59 4.84
N ASN A 44 6.33 -23.06 4.95
CA ASN A 44 5.12 -23.67 4.42
C ASN A 44 4.53 -22.93 3.21
N SER A 45 4.95 -21.69 2.96
CA SER A 45 4.51 -20.93 1.79
C SER A 45 5.58 -20.99 0.71
N ARG A 46 5.20 -21.43 -0.50
CA ARG A 46 6.06 -21.32 -1.69
C ARG A 46 6.22 -19.88 -2.16
N ARG A 47 5.66 -18.89 -1.46
CA ARG A 47 5.69 -17.47 -1.82
C ARG A 47 6.68 -16.73 -0.93
N ILE A 48 7.61 -16.01 -1.55
CA ILE A 48 8.56 -15.13 -0.86
C ILE A 48 7.85 -13.81 -0.57
N GLU A 49 7.40 -13.64 0.68
CA GLU A 49 6.95 -12.35 1.22
C GLU A 49 8.12 -11.67 1.94
N SER A 50 8.59 -10.57 1.36
CA SER A 50 9.68 -9.78 1.91
C SER A 50 9.12 -8.62 2.72
N LEU A 51 9.70 -8.40 3.90
CA LEU A 51 9.27 -7.35 4.82
C LEU A 51 10.28 -6.21 4.82
N TYR A 52 9.82 -5.01 4.51
CA TYR A 52 10.66 -3.82 4.44
C TYR A 52 10.26 -2.78 5.49
N GLN A 53 11.21 -1.93 5.88
CA GLN A 53 10.98 -0.75 6.69
C GLN A 53 11.47 0.49 5.95
N VAL A 54 10.73 1.60 6.05
CA VAL A 54 11.30 2.91 5.71
C VAL A 54 12.50 3.18 6.61
N ASN A 55 13.57 3.74 6.07
CA ASN A 55 14.76 4.06 6.86
C ASN A 55 14.38 4.96 8.05
N LYS A 56 14.85 4.58 9.24
CA LYS A 56 14.56 5.28 10.51
C LYS A 56 15.03 6.73 10.52
N ILE A 57 16.00 7.10 9.69
CA ILE A 57 16.44 8.49 9.53
C ILE A 57 15.40 9.30 8.74
N LEU A 58 14.73 8.68 7.76
CA LEU A 58 13.68 9.31 6.96
C LEU A 58 12.35 9.39 7.71
N ALA A 59 12.09 8.46 8.63
CA ALA A 59 10.83 8.43 9.36
C ALA A 59 10.50 9.76 10.07
N PRO A 60 11.40 10.38 10.87
CA PRO A 60 11.18 11.70 11.46
C PRO A 60 10.94 12.80 10.43
N LEU A 61 11.63 12.77 9.28
CA LEU A 61 11.48 13.77 8.22
C LEU A 61 10.08 13.71 7.57
N TRP A 62 9.45 12.54 7.55
CA TRP A 62 8.12 12.34 6.98
C TRP A 62 7.01 12.27 8.04
N ASN A 63 7.31 12.66 9.27
CA ASN A 63 6.40 12.56 10.41
C ASN A 63 5.85 11.14 10.60
N LEU A 64 6.69 10.13 10.32
CA LEU A 64 6.43 8.72 10.57
C LEU A 64 7.10 8.29 11.88
N PRO A 65 6.50 7.35 12.64
CA PRO A 65 7.06 6.84 13.87
C PRO A 65 8.29 6.00 13.57
N ILE A 66 9.27 6.14 14.47
CA ILE A 66 10.51 5.36 14.44
C ILE A 66 10.26 3.93 14.97
N SER A 67 9.28 3.79 15.86
CA SER A 67 8.89 2.50 16.46
C SER A 67 8.04 1.67 15.51
N ARG A 68 8.32 0.37 15.42
CA ARG A 68 7.51 -0.56 14.62
C ARG A 68 6.23 -0.93 15.36
N ARG A 69 5.07 -0.60 14.79
CA ARG A 69 3.76 -1.17 15.16
C ARG A 69 3.00 -1.55 13.89
N GLY A 70 2.98 -2.85 13.58
CA GLY A 70 2.34 -3.39 12.39
C GLY A 70 3.18 -3.30 11.10
N ALA A 71 2.71 -3.99 10.06
CA ALA A 71 3.22 -3.90 8.70
C ALA A 71 2.03 -3.79 7.75
N LEU A 72 2.14 -2.94 6.73
CA LEU A 72 1.16 -2.81 5.68
C LEU A 72 1.40 -3.91 4.65
N ASP A 73 0.41 -4.74 4.39
CA ASP A 73 0.52 -5.73 3.32
C ASP A 73 0.20 -5.07 1.97
N LEU A 74 1.20 -4.94 1.11
CA LEU A 74 1.03 -4.37 -0.22
C LEU A 74 0.58 -5.46 -1.17
N ASN A 75 -0.68 -5.39 -1.59
CA ASN A 75 -1.15 -6.20 -2.70
C ASN A 75 -0.41 -5.83 -3.99
N LYS A 76 -0.46 -6.73 -4.98
CA LYS A 76 0.20 -6.55 -6.27
C LYS A 76 -0.12 -5.21 -6.94
N GLU A 77 -1.39 -4.83 -7.00
CA GLU A 77 -1.84 -3.60 -7.68
C GLU A 77 -1.25 -2.34 -7.03
N LEU A 78 -1.30 -2.28 -5.70
CA LEU A 78 -0.76 -1.16 -4.95
C LEU A 78 0.77 -1.11 -5.03
N ALA A 79 1.44 -2.26 -4.88
CA ALA A 79 2.89 -2.36 -5.02
C ALA A 79 3.36 -1.91 -6.41
N GLU A 80 2.69 -2.35 -7.46
CA GLU A 80 2.94 -1.92 -8.84
C GLU A 80 2.73 -0.42 -8.99
N SER A 81 1.65 0.14 -8.44
CA SER A 81 1.41 1.59 -8.54
C SER A 81 2.43 2.45 -7.78
N ILE A 82 3.11 1.89 -6.78
CA ILE A 82 4.15 2.58 -6.00
C ILE A 82 5.52 2.44 -6.68
N PHE A 83 5.89 1.23 -7.09
CA PHE A 83 7.25 0.90 -7.51
C PHE A 83 7.43 0.77 -9.03
N ASN A 84 6.36 0.65 -9.82
CA ASN A 84 6.46 0.62 -11.28
C ASN A 84 6.26 2.03 -11.87
N PRO A 85 7.28 2.63 -12.50
CA PRO A 85 7.15 3.96 -13.10
C PRO A 85 6.02 4.06 -14.14
N ASN A 86 5.70 2.95 -14.82
CA ASN A 86 4.67 2.92 -15.87
C ASN A 86 3.24 2.90 -15.30
N LYS A 87 3.07 2.58 -14.01
CA LYS A 87 1.76 2.47 -13.35
C LYS A 87 1.55 3.49 -12.24
N GLN A 88 2.47 4.44 -12.11
CA GLN A 88 2.40 5.46 -11.05
C GLN A 88 1.11 6.31 -11.13
N SER A 89 0.56 6.50 -12.32
CA SER A 89 -0.72 7.21 -12.52
C SER A 89 -1.91 6.53 -11.84
N GLU A 90 -1.84 5.20 -11.62
CA GLU A 90 -2.90 4.41 -10.99
C GLU A 90 -2.96 4.62 -9.46
N PHE A 91 -1.84 5.03 -8.85
CA PHE A 91 -1.71 5.18 -7.40
C PHE A 91 -2.77 6.11 -6.80
N SER A 92 -3.05 7.25 -7.45
CA SER A 92 -4.04 8.20 -6.93
C SER A 92 -5.45 7.59 -6.89
N SER A 93 -5.79 6.71 -7.82
CA SER A 93 -7.10 6.04 -7.85
C SER A 93 -7.18 5.00 -6.75
N LEU A 94 -6.18 4.13 -6.65
CA LEU A 94 -6.10 3.09 -5.61
C LEU A 94 -6.09 3.69 -4.20
N ASN A 95 -5.33 4.76 -3.97
CA ASN A 95 -5.29 5.44 -2.67
C ASN A 95 -6.66 6.04 -2.29
N LYS A 96 -7.40 6.60 -3.26
CA LYS A 96 -8.78 7.08 -3.01
C LYS A 96 -9.71 5.93 -2.62
N GLN A 97 -9.62 4.80 -3.31
CA GLN A 97 -10.42 3.61 -3.02
C GLN A 97 -10.11 3.01 -1.63
N ILE A 98 -8.82 2.90 -1.28
CA ILE A 98 -8.38 2.43 0.04
C ILE A 98 -8.93 3.37 1.12
N ARG A 99 -8.78 4.69 0.94
CA ARG A 99 -9.33 5.68 1.86
C ARG A 99 -10.85 5.55 1.99
N SER A 100 -11.59 5.47 0.89
CA SER A 100 -13.05 5.36 0.95
C SER A 100 -13.49 4.12 1.71
N ASN A 101 -12.77 3.00 1.55
CA ASN A 101 -13.07 1.76 2.27
C ASN A 101 -12.81 1.91 3.78
N LEU A 102 -11.73 2.57 4.17
CA LEU A 102 -11.41 2.83 5.58
C LEU A 102 -12.41 3.80 6.24
N TYR A 103 -12.94 4.75 5.47
CA TYR A 103 -13.96 5.70 5.94
C TYR A 103 -15.40 5.25 5.68
N ALA A 104 -15.63 4.04 5.16
CA ALA A 104 -16.94 3.56 4.71
C ALA A 104 -18.10 3.72 5.72
N PRO A 105 -17.96 3.47 7.04
CA PRO A 105 -19.07 3.67 7.98
C PRO A 105 -19.40 5.16 8.23
N PHE A 106 -18.52 6.08 7.83
CA PHE A 106 -18.66 7.53 8.03
C PHE A 106 -18.96 8.30 6.75
N LEU A 107 -18.97 7.62 5.59
CA LEU A 107 -19.32 8.24 4.32
C LEU A 107 -20.84 8.21 4.12
N PRO A 108 -21.47 9.34 3.76
CA PRO A 108 -22.89 9.33 3.40
C PRO A 108 -23.07 8.42 2.18
N LYS A 109 -24.03 7.49 2.26
CA LYS A 109 -24.39 6.64 1.12
C LYS A 109 -24.77 7.55 -0.05
N PRO A 110 -24.25 7.32 -1.26
CA PRO A 110 -24.68 8.09 -2.43
C PRO A 110 -26.19 7.91 -2.59
N ASN A 111 -26.91 9.04 -2.60
CA ASN A 111 -28.37 9.06 -2.72
C ASN A 111 -28.73 8.42 -4.06
N LYS A 112 -29.44 7.28 -4.05
CA LYS A 112 -29.97 6.62 -5.25
C LYS A 112 -31.24 7.34 -5.73
N GLU A 113 -31.15 8.64 -5.95
CA GLU A 113 -32.26 9.42 -6.51
C GLU A 113 -31.76 10.06 -7.82
N ASN A 114 -32.50 9.78 -8.90
CA ASN A 114 -32.25 10.16 -10.30
C ASN A 114 -31.51 9.15 -11.19
N THR A 115 -31.93 7.88 -11.19
CA THR A 115 -32.11 7.20 -12.47
C THR A 115 -33.59 7.28 -12.82
N ALA A 116 -33.90 8.18 -13.75
CA ALA A 116 -35.20 8.35 -14.36
C ALA A 116 -35.75 7.01 -14.84
N GLY A 117 -36.79 6.50 -14.16
CA GLY A 117 -37.74 5.61 -14.79
C GLY A 117 -38.62 6.45 -15.74
N PRO A 118 -38.93 5.99 -16.95
CA PRO A 118 -39.86 6.72 -17.82
C PRO A 118 -41.23 6.78 -17.13
N ASN A 119 -41.82 7.97 -17.08
CA ASN A 119 -43.15 8.21 -16.56
C ASN A 119 -44.17 7.35 -17.34
N LEU A 120 -44.77 6.36 -16.65
CA LEU A 120 -45.76 5.43 -17.20
C LEU A 120 -47.21 5.92 -17.05
N PHE A 121 -47.42 7.23 -16.97
CA PHE A 121 -48.76 7.82 -17.00
C PHE A 121 -48.75 9.11 -17.80
N ASN A 122 -49.04 9.01 -19.09
CA ASN A 122 -49.84 9.96 -19.87
C ASN A 122 -50.30 9.30 -21.17
#